data_AF-A0A957NGC0-F1
#
_entry.id   AF-A0A957NGC0-F1
#
_cell.length_a   1.000
_cell.length_b   1.000
_cell.length_c   1.000
_cell.angle_alpha   90.00
_cell.angle_beta   90.00
_cell.angle_gamma   90.00
#
_symmetry.space_group_name_H-M   'P 1'
#
loop_
_entity.id
_entity.type
_entity.pdbx_description
1 polymer ?
#
loop_
_entity_poly.entity_id
_entity_poly.type
_entity_poly.pdbx_seq_one_letter_code
_entity_poly.pdbx_strand_id
1 'polypeptide(L)'
;MIGEIIETSSLAFVAESTTLHRPPPLGELVKVNVGGASYCFGVVCYGSTSSPDSGRRAVRRGTDGVVDEAIYDVHPQLTRLLQTIFQVALVAWQDEDERIRTGLPPSPPPMHHAVHLVSDNELRLISDHPAYLTLLHAAQTPTPPEQLLAAHLRVVARRRGDDNDWLERATRDCLRLLKADHRQLLALLSAVEPR
;
A
#
# COMPACT_ATOMS: atom_id res chain seq x y z
N MET A 1 10.62 -1.32 -10.56
CA MET A 1 10.73 -0.97 -9.14
C MET A 1 9.93 0.31 -8.93
N ILE A 2 9.23 0.44 -7.81
CA ILE A 2 8.43 1.63 -7.47
C ILE A 2 8.98 2.38 -6.26
N GLY A 3 9.84 1.74 -5.47
CA GLY A 3 10.53 2.36 -4.34
C GLY A 3 11.61 1.47 -3.75
N GLU A 4 12.29 1.97 -2.73
CA GLU A 4 13.33 1.29 -1.97
C GLU A 4 12.99 1.30 -0.48
N ILE A 5 13.17 0.18 0.22
CA ILE A 5 12.90 0.07 1.66
C ILE A 5 13.89 0.89 2.47
N ILE A 6 13.35 1.77 3.33
CA ILE A 6 14.11 2.65 4.24
C ILE A 6 13.80 2.39 5.72
N GLU A 7 12.80 1.58 6.03
CA GLU A 7 12.49 1.08 7.38
C GLU A 7 11.75 -0.26 7.26
N THR A 8 12.03 -1.23 8.14
CA THR A 8 11.44 -2.58 8.04
C THR A 8 11.18 -3.22 9.40
N SER A 9 10.14 -4.04 9.47
CA SER A 9 9.74 -4.84 10.62
C SER A 9 9.00 -6.10 10.17
N SER A 10 8.70 -7.02 11.09
CA SER A 10 7.95 -8.24 10.76
C SER A 10 6.48 -7.99 10.36
N LEU A 11 5.97 -6.77 10.57
CA LEU A 11 4.57 -6.41 10.33
C LEU A 11 4.40 -5.51 9.10
N ALA A 12 5.36 -4.64 8.85
CA ALA A 12 5.27 -3.59 7.84
C ALA A 12 6.66 -3.07 7.48
N PHE A 13 6.74 -2.35 6.36
CA PHE A 13 7.92 -1.58 5.99
C PHE A 13 7.52 -0.20 5.44
N VAL A 14 8.48 0.72 5.45
CA VAL A 14 8.39 2.02 4.79
C VAL A 14 9.40 2.04 3.65
N ALA A 15 8.96 2.54 2.50
CA ALA A 15 9.80 2.69 1.33
C ALA A 15 9.73 4.12 0.79
N GLU A 16 10.84 4.60 0.25
CA GLU A 16 10.89 5.83 -0.52
C GLU A 16 10.47 5.55 -1.97
N SER A 17 9.53 6.33 -2.49
CA SER A 17 9.11 6.26 -3.88
C SER A 17 10.20 6.77 -4.81
N THR A 18 10.37 6.07 -5.92
CA THR A 18 11.28 6.49 -7.01
C THR A 18 10.91 7.84 -7.63
N THR A 19 9.66 8.29 -7.48
CA THR A 19 9.18 9.55 -8.07
C THR A 19 8.51 10.42 -7.02
N LEU A 20 8.99 11.66 -6.90
CA LEU A 20 8.44 12.65 -5.99
C LEU A 20 6.95 12.93 -6.30
N HIS A 21 6.14 13.09 -5.25
CA HIS A 21 4.68 13.29 -5.30
C HIS A 21 3.88 12.11 -5.87
N ARG A 22 4.52 10.97 -6.13
CA ARG A 22 3.87 9.79 -6.69
C ARG A 22 4.12 8.55 -5.83
N PRO A 23 3.55 8.49 -4.61
CA PRO A 23 3.49 7.21 -3.91
C PRO A 23 2.59 6.25 -4.71
N PRO A 24 2.78 4.92 -4.59
CA PRO A 24 1.83 3.95 -5.12
C PRO A 24 0.41 4.18 -4.57
N PRO A 25 -0.65 3.78 -5.28
CA PRO A 25 -2.01 3.93 -4.80
C PRO A 25 -2.25 3.25 -3.45
N LEU A 26 -3.06 3.88 -2.59
CA LEU A 26 -3.55 3.24 -1.37
C LEU A 26 -4.30 1.96 -1.73
N GLY A 27 -3.98 0.85 -1.06
CA GLY A 27 -4.53 -0.45 -1.36
C GLY A 27 -3.80 -1.23 -2.46
N GLU A 28 -2.75 -0.69 -3.08
CA GLU A 28 -1.97 -1.41 -4.08
C GLU A 28 -1.20 -2.58 -3.45
N LEU A 29 -1.16 -3.71 -4.16
CA LEU A 29 -0.42 -4.90 -3.72
C LEU A 29 1.00 -4.87 -4.30
N VAL A 30 1.99 -5.02 -3.42
CA VAL A 30 3.40 -4.95 -3.77
C VAL A 30 4.15 -6.18 -3.29
N LYS A 31 5.32 -6.41 -3.86
CA LYS A 31 6.23 -7.48 -3.48
C LYS A 31 7.67 -7.00 -3.33
N VAL A 32 8.40 -7.71 -2.48
CA VAL A 32 9.83 -7.50 -2.21
C VAL A 32 10.51 -8.87 -2.23
N ASN A 33 11.60 -9.01 -2.99
CA ASN A 33 12.40 -10.24 -2.96
C ASN A 33 13.19 -10.28 -1.64
N VAL A 34 13.15 -11.39 -0.92
CA VAL A 34 13.86 -11.57 0.37
C VAL A 34 15.00 -12.57 0.29
N GLY A 35 15.35 -13.02 -0.92
CA GLY A 35 16.41 -13.98 -1.20
C GLY A 35 15.92 -15.13 -2.08
N GLY A 36 16.72 -15.52 -3.09
CA GLY A 36 16.38 -16.61 -4.00
C GLY A 36 15.00 -16.43 -4.65
N ALA A 37 14.16 -17.46 -4.56
CA ALA A 37 12.76 -17.46 -5.03
C ALA A 37 11.75 -16.97 -3.98
N SER A 38 12.20 -16.50 -2.81
CA SER A 38 11.32 -16.06 -1.72
C SER A 38 10.92 -14.58 -1.85
N TYR A 39 9.64 -14.30 -1.55
CA TYR A 39 9.08 -12.95 -1.62
C TYR A 39 8.21 -12.64 -0.41
N CYS A 40 8.20 -11.38 0.00
CA CYS A 40 7.17 -10.82 0.88
C CYS A 40 6.16 -10.05 0.06
N PHE A 41 4.88 -10.14 0.42
CA PHE A 41 3.79 -9.39 -0.19
C PHE A 41 3.11 -8.50 0.85
N GLY A 42 2.71 -7.32 0.42
CA GLY A 42 2.05 -6.37 1.29
C GLY A 42 1.18 -5.38 0.55
N VAL A 43 0.31 -4.72 1.30
CA VAL A 43 -0.62 -3.72 0.80
C VAL A 43 -0.15 -2.33 1.22
N VAL A 44 -0.04 -1.43 0.25
CA VAL A 44 0.27 -0.02 0.49
C VAL A 44 -0.84 0.59 1.35
N CYS A 45 -0.50 1.00 2.56
CA CYS A 45 -1.47 1.46 3.57
C CYS A 45 -1.36 2.94 3.90
N TYR A 46 -0.31 3.63 3.43
CA TYR A 46 -0.14 5.07 3.62
C TYR A 46 0.86 5.62 2.60
N GLY A 47 0.74 6.91 2.27
CA GLY A 47 1.70 7.62 1.43
C GLY A 47 1.77 9.10 1.83
N SER A 48 2.97 9.67 1.79
CA SER A 48 3.19 11.08 2.10
C SER A 48 4.38 11.67 1.36
N THR A 49 4.36 12.98 1.14
CA THR A 49 5.53 13.73 0.66
C THR A 49 5.86 14.81 1.67
N SER A 50 7.09 14.81 2.18
CA SER A 50 7.54 15.74 3.21
C SER A 50 9.05 15.95 3.16
N SER A 51 9.57 16.81 4.02
CA SER A 51 10.99 16.83 4.34
C SER A 51 11.41 15.48 4.97
N PRO A 52 12.61 14.96 4.67
CA PRO A 52 13.20 13.82 5.38
C PRO A 52 13.43 14.11 6.88
N ASP A 53 13.74 15.36 7.22
CA ASP A 53 13.92 15.80 8.60
C ASP A 53 12.55 15.88 9.30
N SER A 54 12.27 14.91 10.18
CA SER A 54 10.95 14.59 10.74
C SER A 54 10.33 15.68 11.65
N GLY A 55 11.03 16.79 11.89
CA GLY A 55 10.49 17.96 12.61
C GLY A 55 10.16 19.17 11.72
N ARG A 56 10.49 19.13 10.42
CA ARG A 56 10.47 20.33 9.56
C ARG A 56 9.42 20.19 8.48
N ARG A 57 8.39 21.05 8.55
CA ARG A 57 7.44 21.18 7.44
C ARG A 57 8.09 21.95 6.29
N ALA A 58 7.73 21.56 5.06
CA ALA A 58 8.05 22.36 3.90
C ALA A 58 7.44 23.77 4.06
N VAL A 59 8.21 24.79 3.71
CA VAL A 59 7.77 26.19 3.78
C VAL A 59 7.14 26.58 2.43
N ARG A 60 6.10 27.41 2.46
CA ARG A 60 5.47 27.96 1.25
C ARG A 60 6.52 28.61 0.33
N ARG A 61 6.43 28.31 -0.97
CA ARG A 61 7.31 28.86 -2.02
C ARG A 61 6.60 29.59 -3.15
N GLY A 62 5.28 29.44 -3.29
CA GLY A 62 4.53 30.14 -4.34
C GLY A 62 4.54 31.65 -4.17
N THR A 63 4.45 32.37 -5.28
CA THR A 63 4.29 33.83 -5.35
C THR A 63 3.24 34.18 -6.39
N ASP A 64 2.92 35.47 -6.56
CA ASP A 64 2.04 35.88 -7.65
C ASP A 64 2.67 35.47 -8.99
N GLY A 65 1.95 34.64 -9.76
CA GLY A 65 2.41 34.10 -11.04
C GLY A 65 3.33 32.87 -10.96
N VAL A 66 3.67 32.35 -9.77
CA VAL A 66 4.46 31.11 -9.60
C VAL A 66 3.71 30.15 -8.68
N VAL A 67 3.06 29.15 -9.28
CA VAL A 67 2.21 28.16 -8.62
C VAL A 67 2.49 26.75 -9.15
N ASP A 68 2.04 25.72 -8.42
CA ASP A 68 2.08 24.32 -8.82
C ASP A 68 3.46 23.86 -9.36
N GLU A 69 3.52 23.28 -10.56
CA GLU A 69 4.75 22.79 -11.18
C GLU A 69 5.79 23.90 -11.40
N ALA A 70 5.36 25.14 -11.69
CA ALA A 70 6.27 26.26 -11.93
C ALA A 70 7.11 26.61 -10.68
N ILE A 71 6.65 26.24 -9.48
CA ILE A 71 7.44 26.38 -8.25
C ILE A 71 8.72 25.54 -8.33
N TYR A 72 8.68 24.36 -8.95
CA TYR A 72 9.83 23.47 -9.08
C TYR A 72 10.81 23.94 -10.14
N ASP A 73 10.34 24.63 -11.17
CA ASP A 73 11.22 25.26 -12.17
C ASP A 73 12.03 26.42 -11.56
N VAL A 74 11.39 27.22 -10.70
CA VAL A 74 12.04 28.34 -9.99
C VAL A 74 12.89 27.87 -8.81
N HIS A 75 12.51 26.77 -8.16
CA HIS A 75 13.20 26.20 -7.00
C HIS A 75 13.57 24.72 -7.21
N PRO A 76 14.48 24.40 -8.14
CA PRO A 76 14.81 23.02 -8.50
C PRO A 76 15.39 22.20 -7.33
N GLN A 77 15.98 22.87 -6.33
CA GLN A 77 16.48 22.22 -5.12
C GLN A 77 15.39 21.51 -4.29
N LEU A 78 14.11 21.89 -4.44
CA LEU A 78 13.00 21.23 -3.74
C LEU A 78 12.96 19.73 -4.01
N THR A 79 13.34 19.30 -5.21
CA THR A 79 13.42 17.88 -5.59
C THR A 79 14.39 17.06 -4.76
N ARG A 80 15.37 17.70 -4.09
CA ARG A 80 16.34 17.05 -3.19
C ARG A 80 16.04 17.24 -1.71
N LEU A 81 15.11 18.15 -1.39
CA LEU A 81 14.74 18.49 -0.02
C LEU A 81 13.45 17.80 0.43
N LEU A 82 12.73 17.20 -0.52
CA LEU A 82 11.50 16.47 -0.27
C LEU A 82 11.72 15.01 -0.63
N GLN A 83 11.11 14.13 0.15
CA GLN A 83 11.01 12.71 -0.12
C GLN A 83 9.54 12.32 -0.18
N THR A 84 9.22 11.35 -1.01
CA THR A 84 7.89 10.73 -1.02
C THR A 84 8.02 9.33 -0.50
N ILE A 85 7.39 9.04 0.64
CA ILE A 85 7.41 7.72 1.24
C ILE A 85 6.04 7.05 1.13
N PHE A 86 6.04 5.74 1.22
CA PHE A 86 4.84 4.94 1.39
C PHE A 86 5.07 3.80 2.37
N GLN A 87 4.05 3.47 3.15
CA GLN A 87 4.06 2.38 4.11
C GLN A 87 3.30 1.20 3.53
N VAL A 88 3.79 0.00 3.82
CA VAL A 88 3.22 -1.26 3.35
C VAL A 88 2.98 -2.19 4.53
N ALA A 89 1.75 -2.66 4.71
CA ALA A 89 1.41 -3.71 5.66
C ALA A 89 1.64 -5.09 5.03
N LEU A 90 2.41 -5.96 5.69
CA LEU A 90 2.71 -7.30 5.20
C LEU A 90 1.53 -8.24 5.45
N VAL A 91 1.18 -9.05 4.44
CA VAL A 91 -0.04 -9.88 4.48
C VAL A 91 0.16 -11.31 3.96
N ALA A 92 1.21 -11.56 3.16
CA ALA A 92 1.55 -12.87 2.64
C ALA A 92 3.03 -12.97 2.32
N TRP A 93 3.51 -14.18 2.08
CA TRP A 93 4.87 -14.45 1.64
C TRP A 93 4.94 -15.70 0.76
N GLN A 94 6.01 -15.81 -0.03
CA GLN A 94 6.32 -16.95 -0.87
C GLN A 94 7.58 -17.63 -0.33
N ASP A 95 7.53 -18.95 -0.18
CA ASP A 95 8.68 -19.77 0.20
C ASP A 95 9.56 -20.13 -1.00
N GLU A 96 10.68 -20.82 -0.75
CA GLU A 96 11.61 -21.26 -1.80
C GLU A 96 10.99 -22.27 -2.78
N ASP A 97 9.89 -22.94 -2.39
CA ASP A 97 9.10 -23.84 -3.25
C ASP A 97 8.06 -23.07 -4.09
N GLU A 98 8.14 -21.73 -4.13
CA GLU A 98 7.24 -20.83 -4.85
C GLU A 98 5.78 -20.88 -4.37
N ARG A 99 5.52 -21.34 -3.13
CA ARG A 99 4.18 -21.38 -2.56
C ARG A 99 3.84 -20.11 -1.81
N ILE A 100 2.76 -19.46 -2.22
CA ILE A 100 2.22 -18.30 -1.52
C ILE A 100 1.45 -18.75 -0.28
N ARG A 101 1.83 -18.18 0.86
CA ARG A 101 1.22 -18.41 2.17
C ARG A 101 0.67 -17.10 2.70
N THR A 102 -0.60 -17.13 3.11
CA THR A 102 -1.19 -16.02 3.88
C THR A 102 -0.57 -16.01 5.27
N GLY A 103 -0.14 -14.84 5.74
CA GLY A 103 0.58 -14.73 7.01
C GLY A 103 1.66 -13.66 6.95
N LEU A 104 2.18 -13.33 8.13
CA LEU A 104 3.42 -12.55 8.23
C LEU A 104 4.59 -13.42 7.74
N PRO A 105 5.57 -12.83 7.04
CA PRO A 105 6.75 -13.55 6.62
C PRO A 105 7.59 -14.03 7.83
N PRO A 106 8.36 -15.12 7.68
CA PRO A 106 9.22 -15.64 8.75
C PRO A 106 10.33 -14.66 9.16
N SER A 107 10.71 -13.75 8.27
CA SER A 107 11.66 -12.66 8.53
C SER A 107 11.18 -11.38 7.84
N PRO A 108 11.49 -10.19 8.39
CA PRO A 108 11.19 -8.93 7.73
C PRO A 108 11.93 -8.83 6.38
N PRO A 109 11.37 -8.11 5.38
CA PRO A 109 12.11 -7.85 4.16
C PRO A 109 13.36 -7.02 4.45
N PRO A 110 14.49 -7.25 3.75
CA PRO A 110 15.73 -6.55 4.03
C PRO A 110 15.65 -5.05 3.73
N MET A 111 16.44 -4.26 4.46
CA MET A 111 16.66 -2.84 4.16
C MET A 111 17.27 -2.63 2.77
N HIS A 112 16.98 -1.49 2.14
CA HIS A 112 17.45 -1.12 0.80
C HIS A 112 17.06 -2.08 -0.32
N HIS A 113 16.11 -2.98 -0.08
CA HIS A 113 15.56 -3.82 -1.14
C HIS A 113 14.52 -3.07 -1.98
N ALA A 114 14.50 -3.40 -3.25
CA ALA A 114 13.59 -2.86 -4.23
C ALA A 114 12.15 -3.35 -4.00
N VAL A 115 11.20 -2.42 -4.01
CA VAL A 115 9.77 -2.70 -3.99
C VAL A 115 9.24 -2.74 -5.42
N HIS A 116 8.42 -3.75 -5.75
CA HIS A 116 7.83 -3.94 -7.06
C HIS A 116 6.31 -4.12 -6.96
N LEU A 117 5.58 -3.75 -8.01
CA LEU A 117 4.20 -4.18 -8.16
C LEU A 117 4.16 -5.71 -8.33
N VAL A 118 3.12 -6.34 -7.79
CA VAL A 118 2.80 -7.72 -8.14
C VAL A 118 2.35 -7.81 -9.59
N SER A 119 2.58 -8.96 -10.24
CA SER A 119 1.94 -9.30 -11.51
C SER A 119 0.45 -9.57 -11.32
N ASP A 120 -0.33 -9.54 -12.40
CA ASP A 120 -1.77 -9.85 -12.34
C ASP A 120 -2.03 -11.30 -11.91
N ASN A 121 -1.12 -12.22 -12.23
CA ASN A 121 -1.19 -13.61 -11.77
C ASN A 121 -1.01 -13.72 -10.25
N GLU A 122 0.04 -13.10 -9.71
CA GLU A 122 0.28 -13.05 -8.26
C GLU A 122 -0.87 -12.36 -7.51
N LEU A 123 -1.39 -11.26 -8.08
CA LEU A 123 -2.56 -10.57 -7.55
C LEU A 123 -3.76 -11.50 -7.47
N ARG A 124 -4.06 -12.29 -8.51
CA ARG A 124 -5.15 -13.27 -8.49
C ARG A 124 -4.92 -14.36 -7.46
N LEU A 125 -3.72 -14.96 -7.42
CA LEU A 125 -3.37 -16.00 -6.45
C LEU A 125 -3.54 -15.56 -4.99
N ILE A 126 -3.14 -14.32 -4.67
CA ILE A 126 -3.32 -13.77 -3.31
C ILE A 126 -4.78 -13.42 -3.07
N SER A 127 -5.42 -12.72 -4.01
CA SER A 127 -6.77 -12.20 -3.83
C SER A 127 -7.89 -13.25 -3.87
N ASP A 128 -7.66 -14.42 -4.46
CA ASP A 128 -8.62 -15.52 -4.47
C ASP A 128 -8.77 -16.19 -3.08
N HIS A 129 -7.83 -15.95 -2.15
CA HIS A 129 -7.87 -16.44 -0.78
C HIS A 129 -8.03 -15.28 0.23
N PRO A 130 -9.24 -15.01 0.74
CA PRO A 130 -9.54 -13.78 1.50
C PRO A 130 -8.89 -13.73 2.90
N ALA A 131 -8.20 -14.78 3.33
CA ALA A 131 -7.64 -14.88 4.68
C ALA A 131 -6.67 -13.73 5.02
N TYR A 132 -5.98 -13.16 4.03
CA TYR A 132 -5.04 -12.05 4.23
C TYR A 132 -5.76 -10.73 4.59
N LEU A 133 -7.05 -10.59 4.25
CA LEU A 133 -7.86 -9.42 4.61
C LEU A 133 -8.00 -9.27 6.14
N THR A 134 -7.98 -10.38 6.88
CA THR A 134 -7.97 -10.38 8.34
C THR A 134 -6.70 -9.71 8.88
N LEU A 135 -5.54 -10.02 8.30
CA LEU A 135 -4.27 -9.41 8.66
C LEU A 135 -4.25 -7.92 8.31
N LEU A 136 -4.76 -7.58 7.11
CA LEU A 136 -4.85 -6.19 6.67
C LEU A 136 -5.75 -5.35 7.58
N HIS A 137 -6.89 -5.90 8.02
CA HIS A 137 -7.77 -5.24 8.98
C HIS A 137 -7.08 -5.04 10.34
N ALA A 138 -6.37 -6.05 10.83
CA ALA A 138 -5.70 -6.00 12.14
C ALA A 138 -4.41 -5.15 12.13
N ALA A 139 -3.92 -4.75 10.95
CA ALA A 139 -2.69 -3.98 10.82
C ALA A 139 -2.84 -2.61 11.48
N GLN A 140 -1.86 -2.26 12.32
CA GLN A 140 -1.76 -0.94 12.93
C GLN A 140 -1.17 0.03 11.91
N THR A 141 -2.04 0.70 11.15
CA THR A 141 -1.62 1.64 10.10
C THR A 141 -2.16 3.05 10.37
N PRO A 142 -1.56 4.10 9.79
CA PRO A 142 -2.11 5.45 9.87
C PRO A 142 -3.50 5.60 9.25
N THR A 143 -3.88 4.69 8.34
CA THR A 143 -5.15 4.72 7.61
C THR A 143 -6.22 3.91 8.37
N PRO A 144 -7.45 4.42 8.51
CA PRO A 144 -8.55 3.64 9.10
C PRO A 144 -8.76 2.30 8.39
N PRO A 145 -8.91 1.17 9.10
CA PRO A 145 -8.96 -0.16 8.51
C PRO A 145 -10.03 -0.32 7.43
N GLU A 146 -11.22 0.22 7.63
CA GLU A 146 -12.33 0.16 6.66
C GLU A 146 -12.02 0.91 5.35
N GLN A 147 -11.29 2.03 5.42
CA GLN A 147 -10.88 2.79 4.24
C GLN A 147 -9.76 2.06 3.50
N LEU A 148 -8.84 1.44 4.24
CA LEU A 148 -7.76 0.64 3.67
C LEU A 148 -8.32 -0.60 2.95
N LEU A 149 -9.25 -1.31 3.58
CA LEU A 149 -9.94 -2.45 2.97
C LEU A 149 -10.70 -2.02 1.71
N ALA A 150 -11.49 -0.95 1.76
CA ALA A 150 -12.22 -0.45 0.59
C ALA A 150 -11.28 -0.04 -0.56
N ALA A 151 -10.19 0.66 -0.26
CA ALA A 151 -9.18 1.02 -1.25
C ALA A 151 -8.56 -0.23 -1.89
N HIS A 152 -8.16 -1.20 -1.07
CA HIS A 152 -7.58 -2.46 -1.55
C HIS A 152 -8.54 -3.25 -2.44
N LEU A 153 -9.80 -3.43 -2.02
CA LEU A 153 -10.80 -4.13 -2.83
C LEU A 153 -11.02 -3.45 -4.19
N ARG A 154 -11.09 -2.12 -4.25
CA ARG A 154 -11.25 -1.38 -5.52
C ARG A 154 -10.03 -1.49 -6.43
N VAL A 155 -8.82 -1.53 -5.87
CA VAL A 155 -7.59 -1.72 -6.66
C VAL A 155 -7.56 -3.12 -7.26
N VAL A 156 -7.82 -4.14 -6.44
CA VAL A 156 -7.81 -5.53 -6.88
C VAL A 156 -8.90 -5.79 -7.91
N ALA A 157 -10.14 -5.32 -7.70
CA ALA A 157 -11.22 -5.48 -8.66
C ALA A 157 -10.87 -4.89 -10.03
N ARG A 158 -10.33 -3.65 -10.06
CA ARG A 158 -9.86 -3.00 -11.30
C ARG A 158 -8.76 -3.79 -11.98
N ARG A 159 -7.73 -4.22 -11.24
CA ARG A 159 -6.61 -5.01 -11.79
C ARG A 159 -7.05 -6.41 -12.26
N ARG A 160 -8.17 -6.92 -11.76
CA ARG A 160 -8.80 -8.15 -12.24
C ARG A 160 -9.70 -7.96 -13.47
N GLY A 161 -9.82 -6.73 -13.98
CA GLY A 161 -10.65 -6.39 -15.14
C GLY A 161 -12.10 -6.04 -14.74
N ASP A 162 -12.26 -5.26 -13.66
CA ASP A 162 -13.55 -4.89 -13.08
C ASP A 162 -14.40 -6.12 -12.68
N ASP A 163 -13.75 -7.08 -12.02
CA ASP A 163 -14.32 -8.35 -11.55
C ASP A 163 -15.30 -8.10 -10.37
N ASN A 164 -16.53 -7.70 -10.70
CA ASN A 164 -17.59 -7.41 -9.74
C ASN A 164 -17.97 -8.64 -8.91
N ASP A 165 -17.93 -9.84 -9.49
CA ASP A 165 -18.22 -11.10 -8.80
C ASP A 165 -17.21 -11.36 -7.68
N TRP A 166 -15.92 -11.12 -7.94
CA TRP A 166 -14.89 -11.17 -6.90
C TRP A 166 -15.09 -10.08 -5.85
N LEU A 167 -15.39 -8.85 -6.29
CA LEU A 167 -15.59 -7.71 -5.39
C LEU A 167 -16.74 -7.95 -4.41
N GLU A 168 -17.87 -8.48 -4.87
CA GLU A 168 -19.01 -8.84 -4.02
C GLU A 168 -18.66 -9.92 -2.99
N ARG A 169 -17.95 -10.97 -3.41
CA ARG A 169 -17.50 -12.04 -2.50
C ARG A 169 -16.54 -11.51 -1.44
N ALA A 170 -15.52 -10.77 -1.86
CA ALA A 170 -14.53 -10.19 -0.96
C ALA A 170 -15.15 -9.17 0.00
N THR A 171 -16.09 -8.35 -0.47
CA THR A 171 -16.85 -7.43 0.39
C THR A 171 -17.60 -8.21 1.45
N ARG A 172 -18.32 -9.29 1.08
CA ARG A 172 -19.02 -10.15 2.03
C ARG A 172 -18.08 -10.78 3.06
N ASP A 173 -16.88 -11.18 2.65
CA ASP A 173 -15.85 -11.69 3.57
C ASP A 173 -15.45 -10.60 4.58
N CYS A 174 -15.21 -9.36 4.14
CA CYS A 174 -14.97 -8.22 5.03
C CYS A 174 -16.16 -7.95 5.98
N LEU A 175 -17.40 -8.04 5.51
CA LEU A 175 -18.58 -7.87 6.39
C LEU A 175 -18.62 -8.93 7.51
N ARG A 176 -18.18 -10.17 7.21
CA ARG A 176 -18.09 -11.22 8.24
C ARG A 176 -16.99 -10.91 9.25
N LEU A 177 -15.86 -10.34 8.81
CA LEU A 177 -14.78 -9.89 9.69
C LEU A 177 -15.25 -8.75 10.60
N LEU A 178 -16.02 -7.80 10.05
CA LEU A 178 -16.53 -6.61 10.75
C LEU A 178 -17.84 -6.85 11.52
N LYS A 179 -18.32 -8.08 11.62
CA LYS A 179 -19.67 -8.38 12.13
C LYS A 179 -19.92 -7.90 13.58
N ALA A 180 -18.87 -7.70 14.37
CA ALA A 180 -18.95 -7.16 15.72
C ALA A 180 -18.97 -5.62 15.79
N ASP A 181 -18.66 -4.91 14.70
CA ASP A 181 -18.58 -3.43 14.64
C ASP A 181 -19.45 -2.88 13.51
N HIS A 182 -20.71 -2.58 13.83
CA HIS A 182 -21.69 -2.03 12.88
C HIS A 182 -21.26 -0.69 12.27
N ARG A 183 -20.46 0.11 12.98
CA ARG A 183 -20.00 1.41 12.48
C ARG A 183 -18.96 1.23 11.38
N GLN A 184 -17.98 0.35 11.60
CA GLN A 184 -16.98 0.02 10.58
C GLN A 184 -17.62 -0.63 9.35
N LEU A 185 -18.65 -1.45 9.55
CA LEU A 185 -19.43 -2.08 8.49
C LEU A 185 -20.01 -1.05 7.51
N LEU A 186 -20.75 -0.06 8.03
CA LEU A 186 -21.40 0.97 7.21
C LEU A 186 -20.38 1.84 6.47
N ALA A 187 -19.24 2.13 7.12
CA ALA A 187 -18.16 2.90 6.53
C ALA A 187 -17.45 2.16 5.39
N LEU A 188 -17.27 0.83 5.50
CA LEU A 188 -16.71 0.01 4.43
C LEU A 188 -17.64 -0.01 3.21
N LEU A 189 -18.94 -0.30 3.40
CA LEU A 189 -19.92 -0.39 2.31
C LEU A 189 -19.99 0.92 1.52
N SER A 190 -20.08 2.05 2.23
CA SER A 190 -20.11 3.39 1.64
C SER A 190 -18.85 3.74 0.83
N ALA A 191 -17.70 3.14 1.16
CA ALA A 191 -16.42 3.41 0.51
C ALA A 191 -16.12 2.50 -0.68
N VAL A 192 -16.72 1.31 -0.72
CA VAL A 192 -16.59 0.34 -1.82
C VAL A 192 -17.55 0.67 -2.97
N GLU A 193 -18.77 1.13 -2.66
CA GLU A 193 -19.75 1.50 -3.68
C GLU A 193 -19.26 2.68 -4.54
N PRO A 194 -19.24 2.55 -5.88
CA PRO A 194 -19.00 3.70 -6.75
C PRO A 194 -20.19 4.66 -6.65
N ARG A 195 -19.90 5.94 -6.43
CA ARG A 195 -20.88 7.02 -6.65
C ARG A 195 -21.19 7.18 -8.13
#